data_AF-R2V1C3-F1
#
_entry.id   AF-R2V1C3-F1
#
_cell.length_a   1.000
_cell.length_b   1.000
_cell.length_c   1.000
_cell.angle_alpha   90.00
_cell.angle_beta   90.00
_cell.angle_gamma   90.00
#
_symmetry.space_group_name_H-M   'P 1'
#
loop_
_entity.id
_entity.type
_entity.pdbx_description
1 polymer ?
#
loop_
_entity_poly.entity_id
_entity_poly.type
_entity_poly.pdbx_seq_one_letter_code
_entity_poly.pdbx_strand_id
1 'polypeptide(L)' 'MWEKIEQILIEKKMTEEELHKKLSPAGKESIRRIKAGETHSPSYDRVCEITKILGVTTDAIRPVDF' A
#
# COMPACT_ATOMS: atom_id res chain seq x y z
N MET A 1 -8.15 -0.65 -3.11
CA MET A 1 -6.87 -0.09 -2.61
C MET A 1 -5.67 -0.88 -3.13
N TRP A 2 -5.70 -2.23 -3.08
CA TRP A 2 -4.63 -3.07 -3.60
C TRP A 2 -4.29 -2.81 -5.08
N GLU A 3 -5.28 -2.74 -5.97
CA GLU A 3 -5.06 -2.53 -7.41
C GLU A 3 -4.23 -1.28 -7.71
N LYS A 4 -4.48 -0.18 -6.99
CA LYS A 4 -3.66 1.05 -7.14
C LYS A 4 -2.23 0.86 -6.64
N ILE A 5 -2.06 0.15 -5.52
CA ILE A 5 -0.73 -0.18 -4.99
C ILE A 5 0.03 -1.04 -6.00
N GLU A 6 -0.64 -2.03 -6.59
CA GLU A 6 -0.07 -2.91 -7.61
C GLU A 6 0.34 -2.16 -8.88
N GLN A 7 -0.49 -1.23 -9.37
CA GLN A 7 -0.12 -0.36 -10.50
C GLN A 7 1.13 0.48 -10.19
N ILE A 8 1.19 1.10 -9.01
CA ILE A 8 2.36 1.89 -8.60
C ILE A 8 3.62 1.02 -8.47
N LEU A 9 3.48 -0.23 -8.01
CA LEU A 9 4.57 -1.20 -7.95
C LEU A 9 5.09 -1.52 -9.36
N ILE A 10 4.20 -1.76 -10.32
CA ILE A 10 4.54 -2.01 -11.72
C ILE A 10 5.25 -0.79 -12.34
N GLU A 11 4.69 0.42 -12.16
CA GLU A 11 5.29 1.66 -12.67
C GLU A 11 6.70 1.89 -12.11
N LYS A 12 6.91 1.55 -10.83
CA LYS A 12 8.20 1.72 -10.16
C LYS A 12 9.16 0.54 -10.34
N LYS A 13 8.78 -0.49 -11.11
CA LYS A 13 9.52 -1.76 -11.24
C LYS A 13 9.91 -2.35 -9.88
N MET A 14 9.02 -2.21 -8.89
CA MET A 14 9.23 -2.68 -7.54
C MET A 14 8.35 -3.91 -7.32
N THR A 15 8.93 -5.00 -6.82
CA THR A 15 8.16 -6.21 -6.50
C THR A 15 7.49 -6.09 -5.14
N GLU A 16 6.42 -6.86 -4.93
CA GLU A 16 5.78 -6.97 -3.61
C GLU A 16 6.78 -7.36 -2.51
N GLU A 17 7.74 -8.23 -2.83
CA GLU A 17 8.77 -8.64 -1.88
C GLU A 17 9.67 -7.48 -1.44
N GLU A 18 10.05 -6.59 -2.37
CA GLU A 18 10.84 -5.41 -2.06
C GLU A 18 10.03 -4.39 -1.24
N LEU A 19 8.74 -4.25 -1.53
CA LEU A 19 7.83 -3.46 -0.70
C LEU A 19 7.74 -4.06 0.71
N HIS A 20 7.54 -5.38 0.82
CA HIS A 20 7.50 -6.09 2.09
C HIS A 20 8.80 -5.90 2.86
N LYS A 21 9.98 -6.02 2.24
CA LYS A 21 11.26 -5.80 2.94
C LYS A 21 11.39 -4.39 3.53
N LYS A 22 10.84 -3.37 2.85
CA LYS A 22 10.87 -1.98 3.30
C LYS A 22 9.78 -1.64 4.32
N LEU A 23 8.74 -2.45 4.44
CA LEU A 23 7.65 -2.26 5.39
C LEU A 23 8.00 -2.78 6.78
N SER A 24 7.55 -2.04 7.78
CA SER A 24 7.47 -2.51 9.17
C SER A 24 6.59 -3.76 9.26
N PRO A 25 6.78 -4.63 10.27
CA PRO A 25 5.94 -5.83 10.46
C PRO A 25 4.43 -5.54 10.46
N ALA A 26 4.02 -4.43 11.07
CA ALA A 26 2.62 -4.00 11.06
C ALA A 26 2.15 -3.43 9.70
N GLY A 27 3.06 -2.88 8.89
CA GLY A 27 2.81 -2.47 7.51
C GLY A 27 2.63 -3.67 6.58
N LYS A 28 3.44 -4.74 6.76
CA LYS A 28 3.28 -6.03 6.05
C LYS A 28 1.91 -6.66 6.33
N GLU A 29 1.50 -6.66 7.60
CA GLU A 29 0.19 -7.17 7.99
C GLU A 29 -0.95 -6.34 7.37
N SER A 30 -0.78 -5.02 7.32
CA SER A 30 -1.75 -4.12 6.68
C SER A 30 -1.86 -4.40 5.18
N ILE A 31 -0.74 -4.53 4.46
CA ILE A 31 -0.73 -4.92 3.04
C ILE A 31 -1.42 -6.26 2.83
N ARG A 32 -1.13 -7.26 3.67
CA ARG A 32 -1.77 -8.57 3.60
C ARG A 32 -3.29 -8.48 3.74
N ARG A 33 -3.79 -7.69 4.70
CA ARG A 33 -5.23 -7.46 4.90
C ARG A 33 -5.86 -6.65 3.76
N ILE A 34 -5.15 -5.66 3.22
CA ILE A 34 -5.59 -4.88 2.04
C ILE A 34 -5.70 -5.80 0.81
N LYS A 35 -4.73 -6.69 0.60
CA LYS A 35 -4.71 -7.68 -0.49
C LYS A 35 -5.82 -8.72 -0.34
N ALA A 36 -6.08 -9.16 0.89
CA ALA A 36 -7.16 -10.09 1.19
C ALA A 36 -8.56 -9.47 1.08
N GLY A 37 -8.68 -8.15 0.85
CA GLY A 37 -9.95 -7.44 0.84
C GLY A 37 -10.57 -7.27 2.24
N GLU A 38 -9.89 -7.71 3.30
CA GLU A 38 -10.35 -7.63 4.69
C GLU A 38 -10.31 -6.19 5.24
N THR A 39 -9.55 -5.30 4.61
CA THR A 39 -9.41 -3.91 5.05
C THR A 39 -9.48 -2.95 3.87
N HIS A 40 -10.62 -2.26 3.75
CA HIS A 40 -10.81 -1.17 2.79
C HIS A 40 -10.14 0.14 3.24
N SER A 41 -10.00 0.35 4.55
CA SER A 41 -9.48 1.59 5.14
C SER A 41 -8.42 1.28 6.21
N PRO A 42 -7.15 1.16 5.83
CA PRO A 42 -6.05 1.09 6.78
C PRO A 42 -5.96 2.42 7.55
N SER A 43 -5.44 2.36 8.78
CA SER A 43 -5.17 3.58 9.56
C SER A 43 -4.30 4.56 8.76
N TYR A 44 -4.56 5.87 8.92
CA TYR A 44 -3.84 6.92 8.20
C TYR A 44 -2.30 6.78 8.30
N ASP A 45 -1.81 6.38 9.47
CA ASP A 45 -0.40 6.11 9.73
C ASP A 45 0.19 5.03 8.78
N ARG A 46 -0.57 3.96 8.53
CA ARG A 46 -0.20 2.87 7.60
C ARG A 46 -0.23 3.32 6.15
N VAL A 47 -1.24 4.09 5.77
CA VAL A 47 -1.33 4.69 4.44
C VAL A 47 -0.12 5.61 4.22
N CYS A 48 0.27 6.41 5.22
CA CYS A 48 1.44 7.28 5.18
C CYS A 48 2.75 6.47 5.07
N GLU A 49 2.89 5.38 5.82
CA GLU A 49 4.07 4.49 5.73
C GLU A 49 4.21 3.87 4.32
N ILE A 50 3.14 3.30 3.78
CA ILE A 50 3.12 2.69 2.44
C ILE A 50 3.44 3.73 1.37
N THR A 51 2.79 4.89 1.43
CA THR A 51 2.98 5.96 0.44
C THR A 51 4.36 6.59 0.52
N LYS A 52 4.95 6.70 1.71
CA LYS A 52 6.34 7.14 1.90
C LYS A 52 7.33 6.17 1.27
N ILE A 53 7.14 4.87 1.42
CA ILE A 53 8.00 3.83 0.82
C ILE A 53 7.83 3.82 -0.71
N LEU A 54 6.58 3.92 -1.17
CA LEU A 54 6.26 4.00 -2.59
C LEU A 54 6.64 5.35 -3.18
N GLY A 55 6.92 6.39 -2.39
CA GLY A 55 7.18 7.75 -2.88
C GLY A 55 6.01 8.30 -3.70
N VAL A 56 4.79 8.10 -3.22
CA VAL A 56 3.55 8.62 -3.80
C VAL A 56 2.76 9.38 -2.73
N THR A 57 1.70 10.07 -3.11
CA THR A 57 0.78 10.71 -2.15
C THR A 57 -0.27 9.71 -1.67
N THR A 58 -0.83 9.94 -0.48
CA THR A 58 -1.91 9.09 0.07
C THR A 58 -3.13 9.02 -0.83
N ASP A 59 -3.37 10.07 -1.63
CA ASP A 59 -4.45 10.13 -2.62
C ASP A 59 -4.27 9.10 -3.75
N ALA A 60 -3.02 8.88 -4.17
CA ALA A 60 -2.69 7.95 -5.25
C ALA A 60 -3.07 6.50 -4.93
N ILE A 61 -3.09 6.09 -3.66
CA ILE A 61 -3.47 4.73 -3.25
C ILE A 61 -4.88 4.64 -2.66
N ARG A 62 -5.51 5.76 -2.29
CA ARG A 62 -6.89 5.71 -1.78
C ARG A 62 -7.84 5.21 -2.86
N PRO A 63 -8.78 4.31 -2.52
CA PRO A 63 -9.90 4.02 -3.40
C PRO A 63 -10.65 5.34 -3.65
N VAL A 64 -11.02 5.59 -4.91
CA VAL A 64 -11.92 6.69 -5.27
C VAL A 64 -13.32 6.21 -4.87
N ASP A 65 -13.65 6.32 -3.59
CA ASP A 65 -15.01 6.19 -3.11
C ASP A 65 -15.51 7.61 -2.87
N PHE A 66 -16.40 8.06 -3.76
CA PHE A 66 -17.08 9.35 -3.71
C PHE A 66 -18.29 9.27 -2.78
#